data_AF-A0A2G8R8B6-F1
#
_entry.id   AF-A0A2G8R8B6-F1
#
_cell.length_a   1.000
_cell.length_b   1.000
_cell.length_c   1.000
_cell.angle_alpha   90.00
_cell.angle_beta   90.00
_cell.angle_gamma   90.00
#
_symmetry.space_group_name_H-M   'P 1'
#
loop_
_entity.id
_entity.type
_entity.pdbx_description
1 polymer ?
#
loop_
_entity_poly.entity_id
_entity_poly.type
_entity_poly.pdbx_seq_one_letter_code
_entity_poly.pdbx_strand_id
1 'polypeptide(L)'
;PPPAAQRRALGARLDTGLAVFNTLLPVVKGQRIGLFAGSGIGKSRLLAQFARGMQADVVVLALVGERGREVRDFVTKVLGPEGMARAVVVAATSDRSPLERRRCPQAAMTIAEHFRDQGKHVLYLADSITRFAEAHREVAIASGEMPALRGFPPSTAHQIMTLAERAGPGMGSMGDITAVFSVLVAGSDMDEPIADILRGVLDGHVVLDRQIAERGRFPAVDLLRSVSRSLPEAASEDENIQIALARRLLGAYARSETMIRAGLYRNGSDTQLDQAIKAWPELETFLAETEASGIDDSFSRLQLLLRRATSGSGSAAQIRSAKPAAQAPASRGA
;
A
#
# COMPACT_ATOMS: atom_id res chain seq x y z
N PRO A 1 -20.62 4.56 -10.54
CA PRO A 1 -20.02 5.18 -9.34
C PRO A 1 -20.81 6.37 -8.77
N PRO A 2 -20.89 6.50 -7.43
CA PRO A 2 -21.51 7.65 -6.77
C PRO A 2 -20.75 8.95 -7.12
N PRO A 3 -21.45 10.09 -7.28
CA PRO A 3 -20.82 11.40 -7.48
C PRO A 3 -19.82 11.69 -6.37
N ALA A 4 -18.62 12.16 -6.72
CA ALA A 4 -17.52 12.34 -5.76
C ALA A 4 -17.91 13.21 -4.56
N ALA A 5 -18.66 14.30 -4.79
CA ALA A 5 -19.10 15.23 -3.75
C ALA A 5 -20.12 14.65 -2.75
N GLN A 6 -20.71 13.48 -3.05
CA GLN A 6 -21.72 12.83 -2.20
C GLN A 6 -21.14 11.63 -1.41
N ARG A 7 -19.86 11.30 -1.63
CA ARG A 7 -19.21 10.20 -0.94
C ARG A 7 -18.95 10.54 0.52
N ARG A 8 -18.97 9.51 1.36
CA ARG A 8 -18.44 9.61 2.72
C ARG A 8 -16.92 9.83 2.68
N ALA A 9 -16.36 10.32 3.77
CA ALA A 9 -14.91 10.34 3.96
C ALA A 9 -14.36 8.90 4.02
N LEU A 10 -13.03 8.76 3.90
CA LEU A 10 -12.36 7.50 4.18
C LEU A 10 -12.69 7.01 5.60
N GLY A 11 -12.86 5.70 5.74
CA GLY A 11 -13.28 5.10 7.01
C GLY A 11 -12.12 4.75 7.94
N ALA A 12 -12.38 3.84 8.87
CA ALA A 12 -11.37 3.36 9.82
C ALA A 12 -10.24 2.59 9.13
N ARG A 13 -9.10 2.48 9.83
CA ARG A 13 -7.99 1.59 9.48
C ARG A 13 -8.47 0.14 9.39
N LEU A 14 -7.98 -0.58 8.40
CA LEU A 14 -8.27 -1.99 8.18
C LEU A 14 -7.14 -2.83 8.75
N ASP A 15 -7.51 -3.92 9.44
CA ASP A 15 -6.56 -4.99 9.71
C ASP A 15 -6.28 -5.73 8.39
N THR A 16 -5.00 -5.83 8.04
CA THR A 16 -4.54 -6.47 6.81
C THR A 16 -3.89 -7.83 7.06
N GLY A 17 -3.73 -8.23 8.32
CA GLY A 17 -2.98 -9.43 8.72
C GLY A 17 -1.46 -9.32 8.51
N LEU A 18 -0.93 -8.11 8.37
CA LEU A 18 0.49 -7.86 8.10
C LEU A 18 0.95 -6.66 8.93
N ALA A 19 1.98 -6.85 9.76
CA ALA A 19 2.39 -5.84 10.73
C ALA A 19 2.76 -4.50 10.07
N VAL A 20 3.44 -4.53 8.92
CA VAL A 20 3.79 -3.33 8.14
C VAL A 20 2.57 -2.51 7.69
N PHE A 21 1.50 -3.18 7.29
CA PHE A 21 0.28 -2.54 6.79
C PHE A 21 -0.74 -2.25 7.89
N ASN A 22 -0.61 -2.88 9.07
CA ASN A 22 -1.36 -2.49 10.26
C ASN A 22 -0.78 -1.22 10.91
N THR A 23 0.50 -0.93 10.67
CA THR A 23 1.25 0.14 11.37
C THR A 23 1.84 1.21 10.46
N LEU A 24 2.89 0.90 9.70
CA LEU A 24 3.77 1.87 9.03
C LEU A 24 3.25 2.34 7.67
N LEU A 25 2.37 1.55 7.05
CA LEU A 25 1.68 1.82 5.78
C LEU A 25 0.19 1.45 5.92
N PRO A 26 -0.57 2.12 6.81
CA PRO A 26 -1.96 1.76 7.08
C PRO A 26 -2.82 1.87 5.83
N VAL A 27 -3.71 0.90 5.65
CA VAL A 27 -4.79 0.95 4.67
C VAL A 27 -6.10 1.25 5.40
N VAL A 28 -6.89 2.18 4.88
CA VAL A 28 -8.20 2.53 5.46
C VAL A 28 -9.36 2.11 4.54
N LYS A 29 -10.55 2.01 5.12
CA LYS A 29 -11.77 1.63 4.40
C LYS A 29 -12.09 2.65 3.29
N GLY A 30 -12.28 2.18 2.07
CA GLY A 30 -12.53 3.01 0.89
C GLY A 30 -11.25 3.59 0.25
N GLN A 31 -10.05 3.28 0.75
CA GLN A 31 -8.80 3.80 0.18
C GLN A 31 -8.46 3.12 -1.14
N ARG A 32 -7.83 3.87 -2.05
CA ARG A 32 -7.28 3.37 -3.31
C ARG A 32 -5.76 3.43 -3.23
N ILE A 33 -5.09 2.28 -3.27
CA ILE A 33 -3.64 2.18 -3.15
C ILE A 33 -3.02 1.54 -4.40
N GLY A 34 -1.85 2.01 -4.79
CA GLY A 34 -1.09 1.41 -5.88
C GLY A 34 -0.07 0.40 -5.35
N LEU A 35 0.09 -0.74 -6.02
CA LEU A 35 1.10 -1.74 -5.70
C LEU A 35 2.11 -1.85 -6.85
N PHE A 36 3.27 -1.25 -6.68
CA PHE A 36 4.30 -1.11 -7.71
C PHE A 36 5.32 -2.21 -7.51
N ALA A 37 5.39 -3.14 -8.45
CA ALA A 37 6.24 -4.30 -8.33
C ALA A 37 6.84 -4.72 -9.68
N GLY A 38 8.10 -5.14 -9.66
CA GLY A 38 8.71 -5.88 -10.76
C GLY A 38 8.21 -7.33 -10.84
N SER A 39 8.63 -8.04 -11.89
CA SER A 39 8.40 -9.48 -12.00
C SER A 39 9.21 -10.25 -10.95
N GLY A 40 8.59 -11.28 -10.35
CA GLY A 40 9.25 -12.24 -9.46
C GLY A 40 9.49 -11.81 -8.02
N ILE A 41 9.12 -10.58 -7.62
CA ILE A 41 9.45 -10.04 -6.29
C ILE A 41 8.32 -10.18 -5.24
N GLY A 42 7.35 -11.06 -5.50
CA GLY A 42 6.30 -11.42 -4.52
C GLY A 42 4.95 -10.70 -4.67
N LYS A 43 4.70 -9.94 -5.73
CA LYS A 43 3.42 -9.26 -6.02
C LYS A 43 2.19 -10.16 -5.79
N SER A 44 2.14 -11.32 -6.46
CA SER A 44 0.98 -12.22 -6.38
C SER A 44 0.80 -12.83 -4.99
N ARG A 45 1.90 -13.05 -4.24
CA ARG A 45 1.81 -13.53 -2.85
C ARG A 45 1.20 -12.47 -1.94
N LEU A 46 1.61 -11.22 -2.08
CA LEU A 46 1.05 -10.12 -1.31
C LEU A 46 -0.44 -9.89 -1.64
N LEU A 47 -0.82 -9.91 -2.91
CA LEU A 47 -2.23 -9.81 -3.31
C LEU A 47 -3.09 -10.93 -2.69
N ALA A 48 -2.57 -12.16 -2.63
CA ALA A 48 -3.28 -13.27 -1.98
C ALA A 48 -3.30 -13.15 -0.45
N GLN A 49 -2.27 -12.57 0.18
CA GLN A 49 -2.31 -12.24 1.61
C GLN A 49 -3.41 -11.22 1.90
N PHE A 50 -3.52 -10.16 1.10
CA PHE A 50 -4.64 -9.22 1.20
C PHE A 50 -6.00 -9.89 0.97
N ALA A 51 -6.14 -10.70 -0.08
CA ALA A 51 -7.39 -11.39 -0.38
C ALA A 51 -7.85 -12.34 0.74
N ARG A 52 -6.93 -12.93 1.50
CA ARG A 52 -7.26 -13.82 2.62
C ARG A 52 -7.48 -13.06 3.93
N GLY A 53 -6.52 -12.21 4.30
CA GLY A 53 -6.42 -11.63 5.63
C GLY A 53 -6.98 -10.22 5.79
N MET A 54 -7.10 -9.45 4.71
CA MET A 54 -7.59 -8.07 4.85
C MET A 54 -9.08 -8.04 5.15
N GLN A 55 -9.43 -7.23 6.15
CA GLN A 55 -10.81 -7.01 6.58
C GLN A 55 -11.64 -6.48 5.41
N ALA A 56 -12.67 -7.24 5.03
CA ALA A 56 -13.70 -6.88 4.06
C ALA A 56 -14.86 -7.88 4.17
N ASP A 57 -15.98 -7.64 3.50
CA ASP A 57 -17.05 -8.64 3.34
C ASP A 57 -16.79 -9.52 2.11
N VAL A 58 -16.41 -8.90 0.98
CA VAL A 58 -16.22 -9.58 -0.30
C VAL A 58 -14.90 -9.16 -0.94
N VAL A 59 -14.23 -10.08 -1.62
CA VAL A 59 -13.03 -9.78 -2.42
C VAL A 59 -13.37 -9.91 -3.90
N VAL A 60 -12.96 -8.97 -4.72
CA VAL A 60 -13.14 -9.02 -6.17
C VAL A 60 -11.80 -8.81 -6.85
N LEU A 61 -11.34 -9.80 -7.61
CA LEU A 61 -10.06 -9.77 -8.31
C LEU A 61 -10.26 -9.64 -9.81
N ALA A 62 -9.51 -8.72 -10.43
CA ALA A 62 -9.37 -8.61 -11.87
C ALA A 62 -7.97 -9.08 -12.28
N LEU A 63 -7.88 -10.19 -13.01
CA LEU A 63 -6.62 -10.73 -13.53
C LEU A 63 -6.54 -10.48 -15.04
N VAL A 64 -5.64 -9.58 -15.46
CA VAL A 64 -5.60 -9.00 -16.81
C VAL A 64 -4.28 -9.36 -17.47
N GLY A 65 -4.34 -10.06 -18.61
CA GLY A 65 -3.18 -10.35 -19.44
C GLY A 65 -2.17 -11.34 -18.83
N GLU A 66 -2.53 -11.99 -17.72
CA GLU A 66 -1.72 -13.04 -17.11
C GLU A 66 -1.81 -14.35 -17.90
N ARG A 67 -0.81 -15.22 -17.79
CA ARG A 67 -0.81 -16.50 -18.51
C ARG A 67 -1.85 -17.43 -17.86
N GLY A 68 -2.58 -18.21 -18.65
CA GLY A 68 -3.65 -19.07 -18.12
C GLY A 68 -3.21 -20.03 -17.00
N ARG A 69 -2.00 -20.59 -17.08
CA ARG A 69 -1.45 -21.42 -16.01
C ARG A 69 -1.19 -20.63 -14.71
N GLU A 70 -0.77 -19.38 -14.82
CA GLU A 70 -0.45 -18.51 -13.67
C GLU A 70 -1.74 -18.09 -12.97
N VAL A 71 -2.80 -17.82 -13.74
CA VAL A 71 -4.16 -17.61 -13.20
C VAL A 71 -4.64 -18.86 -12.46
N ARG A 72 -4.52 -20.05 -13.07
CA ARG A 72 -4.91 -21.31 -12.42
C ARG A 72 -4.13 -21.55 -11.13
N ASP A 73 -2.81 -21.44 -11.17
CA ASP A 73 -1.95 -21.63 -9.98
C ASP A 73 -2.27 -20.59 -8.90
N PHE A 74 -2.52 -19.34 -9.28
CA PHE A 74 -2.93 -18.30 -8.34
C PHE A 74 -4.24 -18.68 -7.63
N VAL A 75 -5.30 -19.02 -8.37
CA VAL A 75 -6.61 -19.35 -7.78
C VAL A 75 -6.52 -20.62 -6.92
N THR A 76 -5.87 -21.67 -7.41
CA THR A 76 -5.88 -22.98 -6.76
C THR A 76 -4.89 -23.12 -5.61
N LYS A 77 -3.72 -22.49 -5.69
CA LYS A 77 -2.63 -22.68 -4.70
C LYS A 77 -2.35 -21.43 -3.88
N VAL A 78 -2.34 -20.25 -4.50
CA VAL A 78 -1.93 -19.02 -3.81
C VAL A 78 -3.08 -18.40 -3.02
N LEU A 79 -4.24 -18.24 -3.65
CA LEU A 79 -5.49 -17.84 -3.02
C LEU A 79 -6.10 -19.00 -2.23
N GLY A 80 -6.14 -20.18 -2.86
CA GLY A 80 -6.62 -21.42 -2.25
C GLY A 80 -8.13 -21.43 -1.96
N PRO A 81 -8.66 -22.54 -1.45
CA PRO A 81 -10.09 -22.69 -1.16
C PRO A 81 -10.62 -21.65 -0.17
N GLU A 82 -9.83 -21.33 0.85
CA GLU A 82 -10.19 -20.36 1.89
C GLU A 82 -10.34 -18.95 1.32
N GLY A 83 -9.37 -18.48 0.55
CA GLY A 83 -9.46 -17.17 -0.10
C GLY A 83 -10.57 -17.11 -1.15
N MET A 84 -10.76 -18.21 -1.90
CA MET A 84 -11.79 -18.29 -2.94
C MET A 84 -13.21 -18.30 -2.36
N ALA A 85 -13.42 -18.79 -1.14
CA ALA A 85 -14.74 -18.87 -0.49
C ALA A 85 -15.44 -17.52 -0.36
N ARG A 86 -14.68 -16.41 -0.38
CA ARG A 86 -15.19 -15.03 -0.29
C ARG A 86 -14.79 -14.16 -1.48
N ALA A 87 -14.22 -14.76 -2.53
CA ALA A 87 -13.66 -14.03 -3.65
C ALA A 87 -14.44 -14.28 -4.95
N VAL A 88 -14.57 -13.23 -5.76
CA VAL A 88 -14.97 -13.31 -7.16
C VAL A 88 -13.76 -12.99 -8.03
N VAL A 89 -13.37 -13.92 -8.90
CA VAL A 89 -12.23 -13.74 -9.81
C VAL A 89 -12.74 -13.56 -11.23
N VAL A 90 -12.45 -12.39 -11.81
CA VAL A 90 -12.66 -12.09 -13.22
C VAL A 90 -11.30 -12.11 -13.92
N ALA A 91 -11.13 -12.97 -14.92
CA ALA A 91 -9.85 -13.13 -15.61
C ALA A 91 -10.00 -12.98 -17.13
N ALA A 92 -9.11 -12.21 -17.74
CA ALA A 92 -8.88 -12.19 -19.18
C ALA A 92 -7.40 -12.47 -19.43
N THR A 93 -7.09 -13.70 -19.82
CA THR A 93 -5.73 -14.20 -19.99
C THR A 93 -5.02 -13.58 -21.19
N SER A 94 -3.70 -13.75 -21.28
CA SER A 94 -2.85 -13.16 -22.33
C SER A 94 -3.25 -13.52 -23.78
N ASP A 95 -3.89 -14.68 -23.96
CA ASP A 95 -4.40 -15.19 -25.25
C ASP A 95 -5.76 -14.58 -25.65
N ARG A 96 -6.38 -13.80 -24.77
CA ARG A 96 -7.65 -13.10 -25.05
C ARG A 96 -7.45 -11.82 -25.83
N SER A 97 -8.51 -11.41 -26.54
CA SER A 97 -8.48 -10.20 -27.35
C SER A 97 -8.16 -8.96 -26.49
N PRO A 98 -7.54 -7.91 -27.06
CA PRO A 98 -7.28 -6.67 -26.35
C PRO A 98 -8.57 -6.02 -25.82
N LEU A 99 -9.70 -6.23 -26.52
CA LEU A 99 -11.02 -5.77 -26.08
C LEU A 99 -11.46 -6.46 -24.79
N GLU A 100 -11.35 -7.79 -24.71
CA GLU A 100 -11.68 -8.55 -23.49
C GLU A 100 -10.76 -8.17 -22.33
N ARG A 101 -9.43 -8.09 -22.57
CA ARG A 101 -8.45 -7.66 -21.56
C ARG A 101 -8.77 -6.27 -21.04
N ARG A 102 -9.13 -5.33 -21.91
CA ARG A 102 -9.54 -3.96 -21.53
C ARG A 102 -10.84 -3.96 -20.71
N ARG A 103 -11.81 -4.83 -21.02
CA ARG A 103 -13.09 -4.90 -20.29
C ARG A 103 -12.99 -5.62 -18.94
N CYS A 104 -12.04 -6.53 -18.76
CA CYS A 104 -11.87 -7.33 -17.55
C CYS A 104 -11.91 -6.53 -16.23
N PRO A 105 -11.04 -5.51 -15.99
CA PRO A 105 -11.08 -4.76 -14.74
C PRO A 105 -12.36 -3.91 -14.61
N GLN A 106 -12.94 -3.48 -15.72
CA GLN A 106 -14.19 -2.72 -15.70
C GLN A 106 -15.36 -3.60 -15.25
N ALA A 107 -15.42 -4.85 -15.70
CA ALA A 107 -16.42 -5.83 -15.32
C ALA A 107 -16.27 -6.24 -13.86
N ALA A 108 -15.03 -6.52 -13.42
CA ALA A 108 -14.73 -6.79 -12.02
C ALA A 108 -15.14 -5.62 -11.11
N MET A 109 -14.83 -4.38 -11.51
CA MET A 109 -15.27 -3.19 -10.78
C MET A 109 -16.81 -3.10 -10.68
N THR A 110 -17.54 -3.48 -11.73
CA THR A 110 -19.02 -3.49 -11.68
C THR A 110 -19.55 -4.49 -10.64
N ILE A 111 -18.89 -5.65 -10.49
CA ILE A 111 -19.23 -6.63 -9.43
C ILE A 111 -18.93 -6.03 -8.05
N ALA A 112 -17.81 -5.33 -7.89
CA ALA A 112 -17.48 -4.65 -6.64
C ALA A 112 -18.51 -3.54 -6.31
N GLU A 113 -18.93 -2.76 -7.30
CA GLU A 113 -19.99 -1.75 -7.14
C GLU A 113 -21.32 -2.38 -6.71
N HIS A 114 -21.69 -3.53 -7.29
CA HIS A 114 -22.91 -4.24 -6.90
C HIS A 114 -22.93 -4.59 -5.40
N PHE A 115 -21.84 -5.16 -4.87
CA PHE A 115 -21.76 -5.48 -3.44
C PHE A 115 -21.68 -4.22 -2.56
N ARG A 116 -20.94 -3.19 -2.99
CA ARG A 116 -20.93 -1.88 -2.30
C ARG A 116 -22.35 -1.33 -2.14
N ASP A 117 -23.14 -1.37 -3.21
CA ASP A 117 -24.50 -0.81 -3.22
C ASP A 117 -25.46 -1.59 -2.30
N GLN A 118 -25.09 -2.83 -1.93
CA GLN A 118 -25.76 -3.64 -0.89
C GLN A 118 -25.25 -3.38 0.53
N GLY A 119 -24.45 -2.32 0.74
CA GLY A 119 -23.90 -2.00 2.06
C GLY A 119 -22.60 -2.73 2.41
N LYS A 120 -22.03 -3.54 1.49
CA LYS A 120 -20.84 -4.36 1.77
C LYS A 120 -19.54 -3.59 1.61
N HIS A 121 -18.55 -3.90 2.44
CA HIS A 121 -17.17 -3.53 2.22
C HIS A 121 -16.51 -4.51 1.25
N VAL A 122 -16.04 -4.00 0.13
CA VAL A 122 -15.39 -4.79 -0.92
C VAL A 122 -13.91 -4.46 -0.98
N LEU A 123 -13.08 -5.49 -1.02
CA LEU A 123 -11.68 -5.38 -1.42
C LEU A 123 -11.57 -5.67 -2.92
N TYR A 124 -11.23 -4.66 -3.71
CA TYR A 124 -11.01 -4.78 -5.14
C TYR A 124 -9.50 -4.88 -5.47
N LEU A 125 -9.07 -5.95 -6.12
CA LEU A 125 -7.67 -6.17 -6.49
C LEU A 125 -7.53 -6.22 -8.01
N ALA A 126 -6.87 -5.23 -8.62
CA ALA A 126 -6.61 -5.22 -10.05
C ALA A 126 -5.16 -5.59 -10.35
N ASP A 127 -4.96 -6.72 -11.03
CA ASP A 127 -3.66 -7.22 -11.45
C ASP A 127 -3.60 -7.47 -12.97
N SER A 128 -3.03 -6.60 -13.80
CA SER A 128 -2.45 -5.30 -13.45
C SER A 128 -3.01 -4.17 -14.30
N ILE A 129 -2.89 -2.94 -13.80
CA ILE A 129 -3.23 -1.75 -14.56
C ILE A 129 -2.26 -1.55 -15.73
N THR A 130 -1.02 -2.01 -15.64
CA THR A 130 -0.10 -2.03 -16.79
C THR A 130 -0.69 -2.85 -17.94
N ARG A 131 -1.18 -4.07 -17.69
CA ARG A 131 -1.80 -4.92 -18.73
C ARG A 131 -3.12 -4.35 -19.25
N PHE A 132 -3.89 -3.68 -18.41
CA PHE A 132 -5.08 -2.93 -18.85
C PHE A 132 -4.72 -1.77 -19.80
N ALA A 133 -3.68 -0.99 -19.45
CA ALA A 133 -3.22 0.12 -20.28
C ALA A 133 -2.63 -0.36 -21.61
N GLU A 134 -1.88 -1.46 -21.61
CA GLU A 134 -1.37 -2.09 -22.84
C GLU A 134 -2.52 -2.54 -23.75
N ALA A 135 -3.52 -3.21 -23.18
CA ALA A 135 -4.71 -3.63 -23.93
C ALA A 135 -5.48 -2.43 -24.50
N HIS A 136 -5.59 -1.34 -23.73
CA HIS A 136 -6.18 -0.10 -24.22
C HIS A 136 -5.37 0.53 -25.36
N ARG A 137 -4.03 0.58 -25.23
CA ARG A 137 -3.13 1.06 -26.29
C ARG A 137 -3.35 0.30 -27.60
N GLU A 138 -3.41 -1.02 -27.56
CA GLU A 138 -3.64 -1.85 -28.75
C GLU A 138 -4.97 -1.49 -29.44
N VAL A 139 -6.05 -1.33 -28.67
CA VAL A 139 -7.37 -0.96 -29.20
C VAL A 139 -7.40 0.46 -29.75
N ALA A 140 -6.80 1.41 -29.03
CA ALA A 140 -6.81 2.83 -29.39
C ALA A 140 -5.99 3.09 -30.67
N ILE A 141 -4.81 2.46 -30.80
CA ILE A 141 -4.00 2.54 -32.03
C ILE A 141 -4.77 1.95 -33.22
N ALA A 142 -5.40 0.78 -33.04
CA ALA A 142 -6.24 0.19 -34.09
C ALA A 142 -7.43 1.07 -34.48
N SER A 143 -7.87 1.96 -33.58
CA SER A 143 -8.95 2.93 -33.80
C SER A 143 -8.46 4.28 -34.36
N GLY A 144 -7.16 4.42 -34.63
CA GLY A 144 -6.55 5.63 -35.22
C GLY A 144 -5.98 6.65 -34.23
N GLU A 145 -5.93 6.36 -32.93
CA GLU A 145 -5.31 7.26 -31.96
C GLU A 145 -3.79 7.10 -31.95
N MET A 146 -3.06 8.19 -32.22
CA MET A 146 -1.61 8.16 -32.30
C MET A 146 -0.95 8.06 -30.90
N PRO A 147 0.10 7.25 -30.73
CA PRO A 147 0.81 7.14 -29.46
C PRO A 147 1.64 8.41 -29.17
N ALA A 148 1.69 8.84 -27.91
CA ALA A 148 2.44 10.03 -27.48
C ALA A 148 3.37 9.74 -26.29
N LEU A 149 2.81 9.45 -25.12
CA LEU A 149 3.54 9.33 -23.84
C LEU A 149 4.29 8.00 -23.75
N ARG A 150 5.52 7.95 -24.30
CA ARG A 150 6.34 6.72 -24.39
C ARG A 150 5.57 5.54 -25.01
N GLY A 151 4.81 5.82 -26.07
CA GLY A 151 4.05 4.80 -26.78
C GLY A 151 2.61 4.61 -26.30
N PHE A 152 2.17 5.26 -25.21
CA PHE A 152 0.76 5.24 -24.81
C PHE A 152 -0.06 6.35 -25.49
N PRO A 153 -1.28 6.05 -25.96
CA PRO A 153 -2.21 7.06 -26.48
C PRO A 153 -2.65 8.03 -25.38
N PRO A 154 -2.94 9.31 -25.72
CA PRO A 154 -3.44 10.31 -24.76
C PRO A 154 -4.63 9.84 -23.91
N SER A 155 -5.54 9.05 -24.48
CA SER A 155 -6.72 8.53 -23.79
C SER A 155 -6.41 7.54 -22.66
N THR A 156 -5.19 7.00 -22.58
CA THR A 156 -4.77 6.02 -21.56
C THR A 156 -4.95 6.57 -20.15
N ALA A 157 -4.53 7.82 -19.91
CA ALA A 157 -4.65 8.43 -18.59
C ALA A 157 -6.12 8.53 -18.16
N HIS A 158 -7.00 8.96 -19.06
CA HIS A 158 -8.43 9.03 -18.80
C HIS A 158 -9.04 7.67 -18.46
N GLN A 159 -8.65 6.60 -19.16
CA GLN A 159 -9.15 5.26 -18.87
C GLN A 159 -8.74 4.75 -17.49
N ILE A 160 -7.48 4.98 -17.10
CA ILE A 160 -6.97 4.59 -15.78
C ILE A 160 -7.66 5.38 -14.68
N MET A 161 -7.72 6.72 -14.81
CA MET A 161 -8.37 7.58 -13.82
C MET A 161 -9.85 7.23 -13.66
N THR A 162 -10.57 7.04 -14.77
CA THR A 162 -11.99 6.67 -14.73
C THR A 162 -12.23 5.32 -14.06
N LEU A 163 -11.34 4.34 -14.25
CA LEU A 163 -11.41 3.07 -13.53
C LEU A 163 -11.14 3.25 -12.03
N ALA A 164 -10.07 3.97 -11.67
CA ALA A 164 -9.66 4.17 -10.28
C ALA A 164 -10.71 4.96 -9.46
N GLU A 165 -11.31 5.99 -10.07
CA GLU A 165 -12.34 6.83 -9.45
C GLU A 165 -13.67 6.10 -9.21
N ARG A 166 -13.87 4.89 -9.74
CA ARG A 166 -15.05 4.07 -9.42
C ARG A 166 -14.98 3.44 -8.03
N ALA A 167 -13.77 3.20 -7.52
CA ALA A 167 -13.55 2.75 -6.16
C ALA A 167 -13.62 3.93 -5.17
N GLY A 168 -13.77 3.63 -3.89
CA GLY A 168 -13.92 4.64 -2.84
C GLY A 168 -15.07 4.37 -1.88
N PRO A 169 -15.29 5.29 -0.93
CA PRO A 169 -16.45 5.24 -0.05
C PRO A 169 -17.78 5.40 -0.79
N GLY A 170 -18.81 4.70 -0.34
CA GLY A 170 -20.18 4.86 -0.81
C GLY A 170 -20.89 6.10 -0.23
N MET A 171 -22.16 6.28 -0.59
CA MET A 171 -23.04 7.33 -0.07
C MET A 171 -23.99 6.77 0.99
N GLY A 172 -24.30 7.55 2.03
CA GLY A 172 -25.29 7.15 3.04
C GLY A 172 -24.99 5.78 3.64
N SER A 173 -25.91 4.82 3.46
CA SER A 173 -25.80 3.44 3.95
C SER A 173 -25.13 2.47 2.96
N MET A 174 -24.70 2.93 1.79
CA MET A 174 -23.89 2.11 0.89
C MET A 174 -22.57 1.73 1.55
N GLY A 175 -22.02 0.59 1.17
CA GLY A 175 -20.72 0.12 1.63
C GLY A 175 -19.57 0.89 1.00
N ASP A 176 -18.39 0.25 0.93
CA ASP A 176 -17.14 0.90 0.52
C ASP A 176 -16.35 -0.03 -0.40
N ILE A 177 -15.58 0.52 -1.33
CA ILE A 177 -14.61 -0.25 -2.12
C ILE A 177 -13.21 0.22 -1.76
N THR A 178 -12.46 -0.59 -1.01
CA THR A 178 -11.01 -0.44 -0.85
C THR A 178 -10.35 -1.11 -2.04
N ALA A 179 -9.44 -0.43 -2.74
CA ALA A 179 -8.88 -0.92 -3.99
C ALA A 179 -7.35 -0.97 -3.97
N VAL A 180 -6.79 -2.06 -4.51
CA VAL A 180 -5.36 -2.21 -4.80
C VAL A 180 -5.17 -2.32 -6.30
N PHE A 181 -4.42 -1.36 -6.87
CA PHE A 181 -4.10 -1.30 -8.29
C PHE A 181 -2.65 -1.69 -8.49
N SER A 182 -2.38 -2.89 -8.99
CA SER A 182 -1.02 -3.31 -9.24
C SER A 182 -0.47 -2.69 -10.53
N VAL A 183 0.82 -2.36 -10.49
CA VAL A 183 1.59 -1.81 -11.60
C VAL A 183 2.86 -2.62 -11.74
N LEU A 184 3.12 -3.08 -12.96
CA LEU A 184 4.39 -3.67 -13.32
C LEU A 184 5.36 -2.53 -13.60
N VAL A 185 6.39 -2.39 -12.76
CA VAL A 185 7.49 -1.42 -12.96
C VAL A 185 8.79 -2.17 -13.27
N ALA A 186 9.42 -1.87 -14.40
CA ALA A 186 10.70 -2.47 -14.73
C ALA A 186 11.80 -1.85 -13.85
N GLY A 187 12.56 -2.67 -13.13
CA GLY A 187 13.68 -2.18 -12.31
C GLY A 187 13.29 -1.18 -11.22
N SER A 188 12.03 -1.19 -10.77
CA SER A 188 11.48 -0.21 -9.82
C SER A 188 11.52 1.24 -10.33
N ASP A 189 11.52 1.45 -11.66
CA ASP A 189 11.37 2.77 -12.28
C ASP A 189 9.93 3.29 -12.11
N MET A 190 9.79 4.37 -11.35
CA MET A 190 8.49 4.98 -11.05
C MET A 190 8.14 6.12 -12.01
N ASP A 191 9.04 6.46 -12.93
CA ASP A 191 8.87 7.53 -13.93
C ASP A 191 8.22 7.00 -15.22
N GLU A 192 7.83 5.72 -15.24
CA GLU A 192 7.01 5.16 -16.31
C GLU A 192 5.60 5.79 -16.32
N PRO A 193 4.99 6.03 -17.51
CA PRO A 193 3.74 6.79 -17.62
C PRO A 193 2.59 6.24 -16.76
N ILE A 194 2.47 4.91 -16.71
CA ILE A 194 1.40 4.25 -15.94
C ILE A 194 1.60 4.44 -14.44
N ALA A 195 2.85 4.37 -14.00
CA ALA A 195 3.21 4.53 -12.60
C ALA A 195 2.96 5.97 -12.14
N ASP A 196 3.33 6.95 -12.95
CA ASP A 196 3.12 8.37 -12.67
C ASP A 196 1.62 8.74 -12.61
N ILE A 197 0.83 8.31 -13.60
CA ILE A 197 -0.63 8.53 -13.62
C ILE A 197 -1.29 7.97 -12.35
N LEU A 198 -0.93 6.75 -11.94
CA LEU A 198 -1.52 6.14 -10.74
C LEU A 198 -1.07 6.82 -9.46
N ARG A 199 0.20 7.26 -9.35
CA ARG A 199 0.65 8.07 -8.21
C ARG A 199 -0.11 9.38 -8.08
N GLY A 200 -0.52 9.99 -9.20
CA GLY A 200 -1.33 11.21 -9.20
C GLY A 200 -2.74 10.99 -8.64
N VAL A 201 -3.40 9.90 -9.03
CA VAL A 201 -4.84 9.67 -8.74
C VAL A 201 -5.10 8.89 -7.44
N LEU A 202 -4.15 8.10 -6.96
CA LEU A 202 -4.36 7.20 -5.82
C LEU A 202 -4.02 7.85 -4.46
N ASP A 203 -4.55 7.26 -3.38
CA ASP A 203 -4.43 7.73 -2.00
C ASP A 203 -3.16 7.20 -1.30
N GLY A 204 -2.20 6.68 -2.06
CA GLY A 204 -0.99 6.05 -1.55
C GLY A 204 -0.42 5.01 -2.50
N HIS A 205 0.78 4.55 -2.18
CA HIS A 205 1.43 3.48 -2.92
C HIS A 205 2.39 2.65 -2.07
N VAL A 206 2.54 1.41 -2.49
CA VAL A 206 3.46 0.42 -1.94
C VAL A 206 4.44 0.04 -3.05
N VAL A 207 5.73 0.18 -2.78
CA VAL A 207 6.80 -0.25 -3.68
C VAL A 207 7.35 -1.56 -3.17
N LEU A 208 7.33 -2.59 -4.02
CA LEU A 208 8.09 -3.81 -3.80
C LEU A 208 9.45 -3.67 -4.47
N ASP A 209 10.52 -3.96 -3.73
CA ASP A 209 11.88 -3.81 -4.22
C ASP A 209 12.58 -5.15 -4.43
N ARG A 210 13.31 -5.27 -5.54
CA ARG A 210 14.01 -6.50 -5.92
C ARG A 210 15.15 -6.83 -4.95
N GLN A 211 15.91 -5.84 -4.49
CA GLN A 211 17.03 -6.09 -3.58
C GLN A 211 16.53 -6.66 -2.25
N ILE A 212 15.36 -6.19 -1.79
CA ILE A 212 14.71 -6.71 -0.58
C ILE A 212 14.28 -8.17 -0.77
N ALA A 213 13.67 -8.49 -1.91
CA ALA A 213 13.26 -9.86 -2.25
C ALA A 213 14.47 -10.81 -2.39
N GLU A 214 15.57 -10.36 -3.02
CA GLU A 214 16.80 -11.14 -3.18
C GLU A 214 17.50 -11.44 -1.85
N ARG A 215 17.32 -10.59 -0.84
CA ARG A 215 17.74 -10.86 0.55
C ARG A 215 16.82 -11.83 1.29
N GLY A 216 15.70 -12.24 0.70
CA GLY A 216 14.76 -13.20 1.26
C GLY A 216 13.67 -12.61 2.15
N ARG A 217 13.54 -11.27 2.24
CA ARG A 217 12.45 -10.65 3.01
C ARG A 217 11.16 -10.55 2.18
N PHE A 218 10.07 -11.11 2.70
CA PHE A 218 8.73 -11.01 2.12
C PHE A 218 7.69 -10.61 3.18
N PRO A 219 6.74 -9.70 2.86
CA PRO A 219 6.61 -8.99 1.59
C PRO A 219 7.79 -8.02 1.38
N ALA A 220 8.25 -7.91 0.13
CA ALA A 220 9.46 -7.16 -0.23
C ALA A 220 9.23 -5.64 -0.26
N VAL A 221 8.50 -5.11 0.73
CA VAL A 221 8.07 -3.71 0.80
C VAL A 221 9.27 -2.84 1.14
N ASP A 222 9.55 -1.87 0.27
CA ASP A 222 10.42 -0.74 0.60
C ASP A 222 9.58 0.33 1.29
N LEU A 223 9.70 0.43 2.62
CA LEU A 223 8.93 1.37 3.42
C LEU A 223 9.27 2.83 3.08
N LEU A 224 10.52 3.14 2.78
CA LEU A 224 10.99 4.50 2.56
C LEU A 224 10.53 5.05 1.20
N ARG A 225 10.33 4.16 0.22
CA ARG A 225 9.75 4.48 -1.09
C ARG A 225 8.23 4.33 -1.14
N SER A 226 7.59 3.91 -0.04
CA SER A 226 6.15 3.72 0.07
C SER A 226 5.48 4.78 0.95
N VAL A 227 4.22 5.08 0.65
CA VAL A 227 3.43 6.08 1.38
C VAL A 227 1.96 5.69 1.46
N SER A 228 1.34 5.92 2.62
CA SER A 228 -0.12 5.98 2.75
C SER A 228 -0.50 7.43 3.01
N ARG A 229 -1.32 8.04 2.15
CA ARG A 229 -1.78 9.43 2.33
C ARG A 229 -2.91 9.55 3.35
N SER A 230 -3.37 8.43 3.90
CA SER A 230 -4.30 8.41 5.04
C SER A 230 -3.60 8.73 6.35
N LEU A 231 -2.26 8.77 6.39
CA LEU A 231 -1.54 9.30 7.53
C LEU A 231 -1.48 10.83 7.44
N PRO A 232 -1.61 11.55 8.57
CA PRO A 232 -1.63 11.03 9.94
C PRO A 232 -3.00 10.57 10.46
N GLU A 233 -4.11 10.87 9.78
CA GLU A 233 -5.48 10.67 10.29
C GLU A 233 -5.86 9.21 10.56
N ALA A 234 -5.21 8.28 9.87
CA ALA A 234 -5.39 6.86 10.05
C ALA A 234 -4.87 6.37 11.40
N ALA A 235 -4.14 7.18 12.18
CA ALA A 235 -3.51 6.82 13.43
C ALA A 235 -3.66 7.83 14.57
N SER A 236 -3.62 7.33 15.80
CA SER A 236 -3.56 8.15 17.01
C SER A 236 -2.23 8.90 17.09
N GLU A 237 -2.15 9.90 17.97
CA GLU A 237 -0.93 10.68 18.17
C GLU A 237 0.25 9.81 18.62
N ASP A 238 0.03 8.89 19.57
CA ASP A 238 1.05 7.96 20.06
C ASP A 238 1.53 6.99 18.97
N GLU A 239 0.63 6.48 18.15
CA GLU A 239 0.97 5.63 17.01
C GLU A 239 1.78 6.42 15.96
N ASN A 240 1.38 7.65 15.66
CA ASN A 240 2.10 8.53 14.74
C ASN A 240 3.54 8.83 15.21
N ILE A 241 3.75 9.01 16.52
CA ILE A 241 5.10 9.15 17.10
C ILE A 241 5.94 7.90 16.82
N GLN A 242 5.37 6.70 16.99
CA GLN A 242 6.06 5.44 16.73
C GLN A 242 6.37 5.26 15.24
N ILE A 243 5.42 5.55 14.35
CA ILE A 243 5.61 5.50 12.90
C ILE A 243 6.73 6.44 12.47
N ALA A 244 6.72 7.68 12.97
CA ALA A 244 7.74 8.67 12.65
C ALA A 244 9.13 8.24 13.14
N LEU A 245 9.22 7.66 14.34
CA LEU A 245 10.48 7.13 14.88
C LEU A 245 11.00 5.95 14.04
N ALA A 246 10.15 4.98 13.71
CA ALA A 246 10.54 3.84 12.88
C ALA A 246 11.07 4.27 11.50
N ARG A 247 10.36 5.19 10.83
CA ARG A 247 10.80 5.76 9.54
C ARG A 247 12.12 6.53 9.67
N ARG A 248 12.29 7.28 10.76
CA ARG A 248 13.53 8.03 11.04
C ARG A 248 14.72 7.08 11.20
N LEU A 249 14.56 5.98 11.93
CA LEU A 249 15.61 4.97 12.14
C LEU A 249 15.94 4.24 10.84
N LEU A 250 14.93 3.78 10.10
CA LEU A 250 15.14 3.14 8.79
C LEU A 250 15.84 4.08 7.80
N GLY A 251 15.44 5.35 7.76
CA GLY A 251 16.06 6.36 6.91
C GLY A 251 17.51 6.66 7.30
N ALA A 252 17.82 6.69 8.60
CA ALA A 252 19.20 6.86 9.07
C ALA A 252 20.08 5.66 8.69
N TYR A 253 19.59 4.43 8.87
CA TYR A 253 20.30 3.23 8.44
C TYR A 253 20.55 3.24 6.93
N ALA A 254 19.50 3.49 6.12
CA ALA A 254 19.59 3.43 4.66
C ALA A 254 20.62 4.44 4.09
N ARG A 255 20.69 5.66 4.63
CA ARG A 255 21.70 6.66 4.19
C ARG A 255 23.14 6.27 4.53
N SER A 256 23.32 5.40 5.52
CA SER A 256 24.64 5.03 6.06
C SER A 256 25.01 3.57 5.76
N GLU A 257 24.17 2.81 5.06
CA GLU A 257 24.34 1.38 4.83
C GLU A 257 25.70 1.03 4.20
N THR A 258 26.11 1.78 3.17
CA THR A 258 27.41 1.58 2.50
C THR A 258 28.58 1.76 3.46
N MET A 259 28.54 2.80 4.29
CA MET A 259 29.57 3.10 5.29
C MET A 259 29.62 2.01 6.38
N ILE A 260 28.46 1.55 6.85
CA ILE A 260 28.36 0.47 7.84
C ILE A 260 28.95 -0.83 7.28
N ARG A 261 28.55 -1.21 6.07
CA ARG A 261 29.02 -2.45 5.42
C ARG A 261 30.51 -2.42 5.11
N ALA A 262 31.07 -1.25 4.83
CA ALA A 262 32.51 -1.07 4.63
C ALA A 262 33.32 -1.08 5.95
N GLY A 263 32.67 -1.21 7.11
CA GLY A 263 33.34 -1.20 8.41
C GLY A 263 33.84 0.18 8.84
N LEU A 264 33.35 1.25 8.21
CA LEU A 264 33.79 2.64 8.46
C LEU A 264 33.01 3.32 9.60
N TYR A 265 31.93 2.70 10.05
CA TYR A 265 31.15 3.17 11.19
C TYR A 265 31.85 2.91 12.52
N ARG A 266 31.79 3.89 13.43
CA ARG A 266 32.25 3.78 14.82
C ARG A 266 31.09 4.08 15.76
N ASN A 267 30.82 3.16 16.67
CA ASN A 267 29.77 3.33 17.69
C ASN A 267 30.03 4.59 18.55
N GLY A 268 28.97 5.36 18.82
CA GLY A 268 29.02 6.55 19.68
C GLY A 268 29.34 7.85 18.94
N SER A 269 29.58 7.81 17.62
CA SER A 269 29.80 9.02 16.82
C SER A 269 28.50 9.75 16.46
N ASP A 270 27.40 9.01 16.33
CA ASP A 270 26.08 9.52 16.00
C ASP A 270 25.03 8.66 16.71
N THR A 271 24.42 9.23 17.74
CA THR A 271 23.42 8.54 18.56
C THR A 271 22.21 8.05 17.75
N GLN A 272 21.79 8.79 16.72
CA GLN A 272 20.68 8.39 15.88
C GLN A 272 21.07 7.19 15.00
N LEU A 273 22.29 7.20 14.46
CA LEU A 273 22.81 6.08 13.69
C LEU A 273 23.03 4.83 14.55
N ASP A 274 23.53 5.01 15.78
CA ASP A 274 23.68 3.92 16.75
C ASP A 274 22.32 3.24 17.01
N GLN A 275 21.28 4.03 17.27
CA GLN A 275 19.90 3.54 17.45
C GLN A 275 19.37 2.85 16.20
N ALA A 276 19.65 3.41 15.01
CA ALA A 276 19.20 2.85 13.75
C ALA A 276 19.82 1.48 13.46
N ILE A 277 21.13 1.35 13.69
CA ILE A 277 21.86 0.08 13.55
C ILE A 277 21.32 -0.95 14.54
N LYS A 278 21.03 -0.55 15.78
CA LYS A 278 20.44 -1.43 16.78
C LYS A 278 19.02 -1.88 16.42
N ALA A 279 18.20 -0.98 15.89
CA ALA A 279 16.81 -1.28 15.50
C ALA A 279 16.69 -2.13 14.23
N TRP A 280 17.66 -2.00 13.31
CA TRP A 280 17.55 -2.51 11.95
C TRP A 280 17.18 -3.99 11.83
N PRO A 281 17.84 -4.94 12.52
CA PRO A 281 17.51 -6.37 12.37
C PRO A 281 16.08 -6.70 12.78
N GLU A 282 15.61 -6.07 13.86
CA GLU A 282 14.26 -6.29 14.36
C GLU A 282 13.22 -5.60 13.47
N LEU A 283 13.51 -4.40 12.94
CA LEU A 283 12.61 -3.71 12.01
C LEU A 283 12.48 -4.48 10.69
N GLU A 284 13.56 -5.01 10.13
CA GLU A 284 13.47 -5.85 8.93
C GLU A 284 12.61 -7.11 9.19
N THR A 285 12.73 -7.71 10.37
CA THR A 285 11.88 -8.85 10.77
C THR A 285 10.41 -8.42 10.91
N PHE A 286 10.14 -7.30 11.60
CA PHE A 286 8.80 -6.76 11.79
C PHE A 286 8.11 -6.42 10.45
N LEU A 287 8.84 -5.89 9.48
CA LEU A 287 8.31 -5.59 8.14
C LEU A 287 7.90 -6.84 7.34
N ALA A 288 8.42 -8.02 7.71
CA ALA A 288 8.10 -9.31 7.08
C ALA A 288 6.91 -10.02 7.77
N GLU A 289 6.47 -9.50 8.89
CA GLU A 289 5.67 -10.26 9.83
C GLU A 289 4.18 -10.30 9.48
N THR A 290 3.63 -11.51 9.56
CA THR A 290 2.19 -11.75 9.58
C THR A 290 1.64 -11.44 10.96
N GLU A 291 0.57 -10.66 11.00
CA GLU A 291 -0.15 -10.33 12.23
C GLU A 291 -1.47 -11.11 12.27
N ALA A 292 -1.74 -11.76 13.40
CA ALA A 292 -3.00 -12.48 13.64
C ALA A 292 -3.83 -11.87 14.77
N SER A 293 -3.20 -11.07 15.64
CA SER A 293 -3.82 -10.48 16.84
C SER A 293 -4.37 -9.08 16.61
N GLY A 294 -4.17 -8.52 15.41
CA GLY A 294 -4.71 -7.25 14.96
C GLY A 294 -3.80 -6.03 15.18
N ILE A 295 -4.36 -4.84 14.94
CA ILE A 295 -3.63 -3.57 14.85
C ILE A 295 -2.94 -3.20 16.17
N ASP A 296 -3.63 -3.33 17.30
CA ASP A 296 -3.11 -2.93 18.62
C ASP A 296 -1.89 -3.77 19.03
N ASP A 297 -1.88 -5.06 18.70
CA ASP A 297 -0.74 -5.94 18.97
C ASP A 297 0.47 -5.56 18.10
N SER A 298 0.24 -5.30 16.80
CA SER A 298 1.31 -4.82 15.92
C SER A 298 1.97 -3.53 16.45
N PHE A 299 1.19 -2.59 17.00
CA PHE A 299 1.75 -1.38 17.64
C PHE A 299 2.44 -1.67 18.96
N SER A 300 1.89 -2.53 19.80
CA SER A 300 2.52 -2.93 21.07
C SER A 300 3.91 -3.52 20.83
N ARG A 301 4.04 -4.34 19.79
CA ARG A 301 5.30 -4.95 19.36
C ARG A 301 6.27 -3.95 18.75
N LEU A 302 5.77 -3.07 17.87
CA LEU A 302 6.56 -1.96 17.33
C LEU A 302 7.12 -1.08 18.45
N GLN A 303 6.29 -0.72 19.43
CA GLN A 303 6.69 0.08 20.58
C GLN A 303 7.81 -0.61 21.38
N LEU A 304 7.66 -1.90 21.67
CA LEU A 304 8.64 -2.68 22.44
C LEU A 304 9.97 -2.81 21.70
N LEU A 305 9.95 -2.95 20.38
CA LEU A 305 11.14 -2.91 19.52
C LEU A 305 11.81 -1.54 19.59
N LEU A 306 11.06 -0.47 19.35
CA LEU A 306 11.60 0.90 19.32
C LEU A 306 12.21 1.29 20.67
N ARG A 307 11.55 0.94 21.78
CA ARG A 307 12.08 1.18 23.14
C ARG A 307 13.42 0.47 23.37
N ARG A 308 13.58 -0.78 22.92
CA ARG A 308 14.84 -1.53 23.04
C ARG A 308 15.95 -0.89 22.20
N ALA A 309 15.63 -0.35 21.03
CA ALA A 309 16.59 0.38 20.22
C ALA A 309 17.05 1.68 20.91
N THR A 310 16.14 2.42 21.53
CA THR A 310 16.46 3.72 22.14
C THR A 310 17.01 3.64 23.57
N SER A 311 16.78 2.55 24.31
CA SER A 311 17.15 2.43 25.73
C SER A 311 18.65 2.21 26.02
N GLY A 312 19.48 1.99 24.99
CA GLY A 312 20.92 1.75 25.14
C GLY A 312 21.82 2.93 24.81
N SER A 313 21.26 4.00 24.23
CA SER A 313 21.98 5.24 23.97
C SER A 313 21.77 6.19 25.14
N GLY A 314 22.82 6.50 25.89
CA GLY A 314 22.74 7.38 27.05
C GLY A 314 22.14 8.74 26.73
N SER A 315 20.87 8.94 27.05
CA SER A 315 20.30 10.17 27.59
C SER A 315 18.84 9.91 27.98
N ALA A 316 18.62 9.60 29.25
CA ALA A 316 17.31 9.62 29.88
C ALA A 316 16.91 11.06 30.32
N ALA A 317 17.29 12.08 29.55
CA ALA A 317 16.97 13.47 29.83
C ALA A 317 16.22 14.11 28.65
N GLN A 318 15.07 14.70 28.99
CA GLN A 318 14.21 15.58 28.16
C GLN A 318 13.14 14.94 27.28
N ILE A 319 12.26 14.14 27.89
CA ILE A 319 10.83 14.13 27.48
C ILE A 319 9.96 14.20 28.75
N ARG A 320 10.15 15.23 29.57
CA ARG A 320 9.14 15.65 30.56
C ARG A 320 9.22 17.17 30.77
N SER A 321 8.03 17.79 30.72
CA SER A 321 7.68 19.18 31.05
C SER A 321 7.94 20.26 29.99
N ALA A 322 6.92 20.48 29.16
CA ALA A 322 6.45 21.83 28.91
C ALA A 322 4.95 21.86 29.27
N LYS A 323 4.65 22.06 30.56
CA LYS A 323 3.32 22.54 30.98
C LYS A 323 3.21 23.99 30.51
N PRO A 324 2.07 24.44 29.94
CA PRO A 324 1.87 25.86 29.70
C PRO A 324 1.73 26.56 31.06
N ALA A 325 2.51 27.62 31.27
CA ALA A 325 2.37 28.48 32.43
C ALA A 325 1.01 29.17 32.39
N ALA A 326 0.20 28.96 33.42
CA ALA A 326 -1.03 29.69 33.67
C ALA A 326 -0.72 31.17 33.92
N GLN A 327 -1.33 32.07 33.14
CA GLN A 327 -1.36 33.49 33.45
C GLN A 327 -2.43 33.76 34.51
N ALA A 328 -2.02 34.33 35.64
CA ALA A 328 -2.90 34.94 36.64
C ALA A 328 -3.10 36.43 36.33
N PRO A 329 -4.24 37.03 36.72
CA PRO A 329 -4.70 38.31 36.19
C PRO A 329 -4.02 39.50 36.88
N ALA A 330 -3.63 40.50 36.09
CA ALA A 330 -3.21 41.80 36.61
C ALA A 330 -4.45 42.60 37.04
N SER A 331 -4.55 42.82 38.35
CA SER A 331 -5.39 43.85 38.95
C SER A 331 -4.58 45.15 39.07
N ARG A 332 -5.19 46.26 38.64
CA ARG A 332 -4.99 47.69 39.00
C ARG A 332 -5.68 48.48 37.87
N GLY A 333 -6.72 49.28 38.06
CA GLY A 333 -7.00 50.16 39.18
C GLY A 333 -6.47 51.57 38.89
N ALA A 334 -7.11 52.26 37.94
CA ALA A 334 -7.29 53.71 37.82
C ALA A 334 -8.35 53.96 36.72
#